data_AF-A0A8S2Y500-F1
#
_entry.id   AF-A0A8S2Y500-F1
#
_cell.length_a   1.000
_cell.length_b   1.000
_cell.length_c   1.000
_cell.angle_alpha   90.00
_cell.angle_beta   90.00
_cell.angle_gamma   90.00
#
_symmetry.space_group_name_H-M   'P 1'
#
loop_
_entity.id
_entity.type
_entity.pdbx_description
1 polymer ?
#
loop_
_entity_poly.entity_id
_entity_poly.type
_entity_poly.pdbx_seq_one_letter_code
_entity_poly.pdbx_strand_id
1 'polypeptide(L)'
;TKPTYATVHEFTLCQSKADRQWIYHSPEKNCNEEHLEFEREKTWKDFVYVIQLPRITRWFQTLTSIIVPHIEYDSRVNLSANAILTYNVRLGYKTDKMFEDLNSEWQLVAESQESRSIQCRPIFHYGTKNKDIPDGYTCEPLAFLELSTLKYPHYLINLQIVDKNGLSQDIGKLKSFEFVGICQTEKFTKLWYTLKTMTFPIVLASLIWFCRQMKRAQKTYTNLDKLIFLLGLSACILNAPIEWLTLVMPFNGFQIYSEIRQGFFLTVLLTFWLFFAGEHVVVSSSICR
;
A
#
# COMPACT_ATOMS: atom_id res chain seq x y z
N THR A 1 18.47 5.70 -6.23
CA THR A 1 17.30 6.34 -5.58
C THR A 1 16.52 5.29 -4.83
N LYS A 2 15.99 5.57 -3.63
CA LYS A 2 15.21 4.58 -2.86
C LYS A 2 13.91 4.25 -3.61
N PRO A 3 13.53 2.97 -3.77
CA PRO A 3 12.34 2.59 -4.52
C PRO A 3 11.05 3.06 -3.82
N THR A 4 11.02 2.92 -2.50
CA THR A 4 9.90 3.30 -1.64
C THR A 4 10.36 4.31 -0.58
N TYR A 5 9.39 5.06 -0.08
CA TYR A 5 9.53 5.96 1.05
C TYR A 5 8.36 5.72 2.00
N ALA A 6 8.66 5.65 3.30
CA ALA A 6 7.68 5.47 4.35
C ALA A 6 7.59 6.76 5.18
N THR A 7 6.38 7.26 5.37
CA THR A 7 6.06 8.37 6.27
C THR A 7 5.28 7.87 7.46
N VAL A 8 5.73 8.25 8.65
CA VAL A 8 5.04 7.97 9.90
C VAL A 8 4.32 9.23 10.36
N HIS A 9 3.05 9.09 10.69
CA HIS A 9 2.20 10.16 11.18
C HIS A 9 1.33 9.62 12.32
N GLU A 10 1.02 10.46 13.30
CA GLU A 10 0.08 10.11 14.36
C GLU A 10 -1.29 10.67 14.02
N PHE A 11 -2.35 9.89 14.28
CA PHE A 11 -3.71 10.38 14.14
C PHE A 11 -4.03 11.39 15.25
N THR A 12 -4.66 12.50 14.87
CA THR A 12 -5.17 13.48 15.83
C THR A 12 -6.59 13.10 16.23
N LEU A 13 -6.86 13.07 17.54
CA LEU A 13 -8.21 12.84 18.06
C LEU A 13 -9.01 14.15 18.02
N CYS A 14 -10.17 14.11 17.38
CA CYS A 14 -11.09 15.26 17.31
C CYS A 14 -12.47 14.85 17.83
N GLN A 15 -13.15 15.76 18.54
CA GLN A 15 -14.54 15.58 18.94
C GLN A 15 -15.49 15.97 17.80
N SER A 16 -16.36 15.05 17.39
CA SER A 16 -17.42 15.29 16.43
C SER A 16 -18.70 15.76 17.14
N LYS A 17 -19.30 16.85 16.65
CA LYS A 17 -20.62 17.34 17.10
C LYS A 17 -21.78 16.83 16.25
N ALA A 18 -21.50 16.25 15.07
CA ALA A 18 -22.51 15.86 14.10
C ALA A 18 -22.15 14.57 13.38
N ASP A 19 -23.16 13.73 13.14
CA ASP A 19 -22.98 12.50 12.39
C ASP A 19 -22.63 12.81 10.93
N ARG A 20 -21.59 12.14 10.39
CA ARG A 20 -21.13 12.20 8.98
C ARG A 20 -20.52 13.50 8.46
N GLN A 21 -20.21 14.50 9.28
CA GLN A 21 -19.45 15.67 8.82
C GLN A 21 -17.95 15.36 8.61
N TRP A 22 -17.31 16.01 7.64
CA TRP A 22 -15.86 15.94 7.45
C TRP A 22 -15.15 16.77 8.51
N ILE A 23 -14.36 16.09 9.33
CA ILE A 23 -13.49 16.70 10.34
C ILE A 23 -12.07 16.74 9.78
N TYR A 24 -11.42 17.89 9.84
CA TYR A 24 -10.06 18.11 9.37
C TYR A 24 -9.38 19.19 10.21
N HIS A 25 -8.05 19.24 10.15
CA HIS A 25 -7.26 20.26 10.83
C HIS A 25 -7.47 21.61 10.13
N SER A 26 -8.12 22.56 10.78
CA SER A 26 -8.26 23.93 10.29
C SER A 26 -8.29 24.92 11.46
N PRO A 27 -7.54 26.03 11.36
CA PRO A 27 -7.52 27.05 12.42
C PRO A 27 -8.88 27.72 12.67
N GLU A 28 -9.80 27.66 11.70
CA GLU A 28 -11.14 28.26 11.82
C GLU A 28 -12.28 27.22 11.93
N LYS A 29 -12.02 25.93 11.69
CA LYS A 29 -13.06 24.87 11.68
C LYS A 29 -12.63 23.56 12.36
N ASN A 30 -13.40 23.20 13.38
CA ASN A 30 -13.85 21.84 13.74
C ASN A 30 -12.91 20.80 14.38
N CYS A 31 -11.65 21.07 14.69
CA CYS A 31 -10.92 20.17 15.60
C CYS A 31 -10.36 20.95 16.80
N ASN A 32 -11.03 20.83 17.94
CA ASN A 32 -10.40 21.13 19.22
C ASN A 32 -9.50 19.94 19.55
N GLU A 33 -8.19 20.13 19.48
CA GLU A 33 -7.21 19.18 20.00
C GLU A 33 -7.41 19.09 21.51
N GLU A 34 -8.27 18.19 21.96
CA GLU A 34 -8.29 17.80 23.36
C GLU A 34 -7.28 16.65 23.53
N HIS A 35 -6.26 16.85 24.37
CA HIS A 35 -5.53 15.75 24.99
C HIS A 35 -6.49 15.04 25.94
N LEU A 36 -7.42 14.25 25.39
CA LEU A 36 -8.47 13.59 26.14
C LEU A 36 -7.87 12.45 26.97
N GLU A 37 -7.76 12.69 28.26
CA GLU A 37 -8.00 11.65 29.23
C GLU A 37 -9.40 11.09 28.98
N PHE A 38 -9.50 9.77 28.77
CA PHE A 38 -10.75 9.06 28.53
C PHE A 38 -11.68 9.20 29.76
N GLU A 39 -12.44 10.28 29.83
CA GLU A 39 -13.55 10.40 30.77
C GLU A 39 -14.68 9.49 30.29
N ARG A 40 -15.03 8.52 31.15
CA ARG A 40 -15.96 7.41 30.91
C ARG A 40 -17.38 7.84 30.50
N GLU A 41 -17.69 9.13 30.48
CA GLU A 41 -19.01 9.69 30.12
C GLU A 41 -19.16 10.06 28.64
N LYS A 42 -18.07 10.20 27.86
CA LYS A 42 -18.17 10.48 26.42
C LYS A 42 -18.25 9.16 25.63
N THR A 43 -19.29 9.01 24.81
CA THR A 43 -19.52 7.78 24.02
C THR A 43 -18.51 7.73 22.88
N TRP A 44 -17.94 6.56 22.55
CA TRP A 44 -16.99 6.38 21.43
C TRP A 44 -17.46 6.97 20.08
N LYS A 45 -18.77 7.15 19.91
CA LYS A 45 -19.39 7.78 18.73
C LYS A 45 -19.00 9.25 18.54
N ASP A 46 -18.64 9.95 19.61
CA ASP A 46 -18.36 11.38 19.58
C ASP A 46 -16.92 11.68 19.17
N PHE A 47 -16.09 10.66 18.95
CA PHE A 47 -14.68 10.82 18.64
C PHE A 47 -14.32 10.29 17.26
N VAL A 48 -13.48 11.06 16.55
CA VAL A 48 -12.96 10.71 15.24
C VAL A 48 -11.46 10.96 15.22
N TYR A 49 -10.72 9.93 14.84
CA TYR A 49 -9.30 10.02 14.55
C TYR A 49 -9.14 10.55 13.13
N VAL A 50 -8.41 11.65 13.00
CA VAL A 50 -8.23 12.35 11.73
C VAL A 50 -6.77 12.41 11.36
N ILE A 51 -6.48 12.15 10.09
CA ILE A 51 -5.17 12.39 9.49
C ILE A 51 -5.34 13.00 8.11
N GLN A 52 -4.58 14.07 7.86
CA GLN A 52 -4.44 14.65 6.54
C GLN A 52 -3.10 14.24 5.95
N LEU A 53 -3.14 13.59 4.79
CA LEU A 53 -1.92 13.17 4.11
C LEU A 53 -1.19 14.38 3.52
N PRO A 54 0.16 14.37 3.51
CA PRO A 54 0.93 15.40 2.83
C PRO A 54 0.58 15.41 1.34
N ARG A 55 0.82 16.53 0.66
CA ARG A 55 0.48 16.68 -0.76
C ARG A 55 1.13 15.57 -1.60
N ILE A 56 0.30 14.80 -2.29
CA ILE A 56 0.70 13.67 -3.12
C ILE A 56 0.74 14.12 -4.59
N THR A 57 1.77 13.70 -5.33
CA THR A 57 1.81 13.86 -6.79
C THR A 57 1.40 12.55 -7.47
N ARG A 58 0.90 12.63 -8.72
CA ARG A 58 0.54 11.43 -9.50
C ARG A 58 1.71 10.47 -9.78
N TRP A 59 2.94 10.92 -9.53
CA TRP A 59 4.15 10.12 -9.69
C TRP A 59 4.38 9.12 -8.55
N PHE A 60 3.74 9.35 -7.40
CA PHE A 60 3.56 8.35 -6.37
C PHE A 60 2.45 7.42 -6.89
N GLN A 61 2.83 6.32 -7.57
CA GLN A 61 1.87 5.46 -8.25
C GLN A 61 0.89 4.80 -7.27
N THR A 62 1.45 4.24 -6.20
CA THR A 62 0.71 3.48 -5.19
C THR A 62 0.96 4.04 -3.79
N LEU A 63 -0.06 3.91 -2.94
CA LEU A 63 0.04 4.15 -1.49
C LEU A 63 -0.51 2.91 -0.79
N THR A 64 0.37 2.23 -0.05
CA THR A 64 -0.03 1.18 0.89
C THR A 64 0.15 1.73 2.28
N SER A 65 -0.80 1.54 3.18
CA SER A 65 -0.65 1.99 4.55
C SER A 65 -0.98 0.92 5.58
N ILE A 66 -0.37 1.12 6.73
CA ILE A 66 -0.45 0.28 7.91
C ILE A 66 -0.83 1.19 9.07
N ILE A 67 -1.66 0.71 9.98
CA ILE A 67 -1.94 1.38 11.25
C ILE A 67 -1.43 0.54 12.41
N VAL A 68 -0.87 1.20 13.41
CA VAL A 68 -0.42 0.58 14.65
C VAL A 68 -1.16 1.26 15.81
N PRO A 69 -2.01 0.53 16.56
CA PRO A 69 -2.67 1.11 17.72
C PRO A 69 -1.69 1.28 18.87
N HIS A 70 -1.70 2.45 19.49
CA HIS A 70 -0.96 2.76 20.72
C HIS A 70 -1.91 2.67 21.91
N ILE A 71 -1.69 1.66 22.75
CA ILE A 71 -2.52 1.37 23.93
C ILE A 71 -1.68 1.61 25.19
N GLU A 72 -2.17 2.52 26.04
CA GLU A 72 -1.57 2.76 27.35
C GLU A 72 -2.06 1.74 28.37
N TYR A 73 -1.22 1.43 29.35
CA TYR A 73 -1.65 0.63 30.48
C TYR A 73 -2.54 1.46 31.40
N ASP A 74 -3.70 0.91 31.74
CA ASP A 74 -4.60 1.45 32.76
C ASP A 74 -5.03 0.31 33.69
N SER A 75 -4.92 0.51 35.00
CA SER A 75 -5.33 -0.49 36.00
C SER A 75 -6.84 -0.72 36.06
N ARG A 76 -7.64 0.15 35.45
CA ARG A 76 -9.11 0.11 35.44
C ARG A 76 -9.66 -0.63 34.22
N VAL A 77 -8.89 -0.75 33.14
CA VAL A 77 -9.34 -1.29 31.86
C VAL A 77 -8.34 -2.33 31.39
N ASN A 78 -8.75 -3.60 31.38
CA ASN A 78 -7.91 -4.69 30.91
C ASN A 78 -8.00 -4.82 29.38
N LEU A 79 -6.88 -5.17 28.76
CA LEU A 79 -6.80 -5.56 27.36
C LEU A 79 -7.01 -7.07 27.26
N SER A 80 -8.04 -7.50 26.53
CA SER A 80 -8.28 -8.91 26.24
C SER A 80 -7.26 -9.43 25.21
N ALA A 81 -6.83 -10.68 25.36
CA ALA A 81 -5.89 -11.32 24.44
C ALA A 81 -6.45 -11.47 23.01
N ASN A 82 -7.79 -11.45 22.85
CA ASN A 82 -8.48 -11.54 21.57
C ASN A 82 -9.39 -10.34 21.34
N ALA A 83 -8.93 -9.14 21.70
CA ALA A 83 -9.70 -7.92 21.49
C ALA A 83 -9.94 -7.67 19.98
N ILE A 84 -11.16 -7.27 19.62
CA ILE A 84 -11.55 -6.97 18.25
C ILE A 84 -11.77 -5.47 18.13
N LEU A 85 -10.93 -4.83 17.32
CA LEU A 85 -11.07 -3.43 16.97
C LEU A 85 -11.97 -3.32 15.73
N THR A 86 -13.15 -2.73 15.92
CA THR A 86 -14.08 -2.40 14.84
C THR A 86 -14.08 -0.90 14.59
N TYR A 87 -13.80 -0.50 13.36
CA TYR A 87 -13.72 0.91 12.97
C TYR A 87 -14.40 1.15 11.62
N ASN A 88 -14.98 2.34 11.47
CA ASN A 88 -15.47 2.89 10.21
C ASN A 88 -14.43 3.88 9.67
N VAL A 89 -14.01 3.71 8.42
CA VAL A 89 -13.06 4.59 7.74
C VAL A 89 -13.75 5.32 6.61
N ARG A 90 -13.54 6.63 6.54
CA ARG A 90 -13.97 7.47 5.43
C ARG A 90 -12.74 8.11 4.81
N LEU A 91 -12.52 7.83 3.53
CA LEU A 91 -11.46 8.43 2.73
C LEU A 91 -12.04 9.55 1.88
N GLY A 92 -11.56 10.78 2.11
CA GLY A 92 -11.92 11.97 1.38
C GLY A 92 -10.78 12.46 0.49
N TYR A 93 -11.12 13.18 -0.58
CA TYR A 93 -10.14 13.87 -1.41
C TYR A 93 -10.53 15.32 -1.69
N LYS A 94 -9.51 16.13 -1.99
CA LYS A 94 -9.64 17.47 -2.56
C LYS A 94 -8.65 17.66 -3.71
N THR A 95 -9.05 18.45 -4.70
CA THR A 95 -8.16 18.94 -5.75
C THR A 95 -7.45 20.22 -5.28
N ASP A 96 -6.35 20.62 -5.94
CA ASP A 96 -5.64 21.86 -5.58
C ASP A 96 -6.59 23.07 -5.58
N LYS A 97 -7.47 23.18 -6.60
CA LYS A 97 -8.48 24.25 -6.70
C LYS A 97 -9.50 24.24 -5.56
N MET A 98 -9.92 23.05 -5.11
CA MET A 98 -10.83 22.91 -3.98
C MET A 98 -10.09 23.21 -2.67
N PHE A 99 -8.82 22.82 -2.56
CA PHE A 99 -8.05 23.08 -1.36
C PHE A 99 -7.84 24.58 -1.10
N GLU A 100 -7.72 25.39 -2.16
CA GLU A 100 -7.67 26.85 -2.09
C GLU A 100 -9.02 27.49 -1.68
N ASP A 101 -10.15 26.86 -2.03
CA ASP A 101 -11.48 27.32 -1.64
C ASP A 101 -11.89 26.75 -0.27
N LEU A 102 -11.85 27.60 0.77
CA LEU A 102 -12.24 27.25 2.14
C LEU A 102 -13.70 26.79 2.28
N ASN A 103 -14.57 27.11 1.32
CA ASN A 103 -15.97 26.70 1.32
C ASN A 103 -16.19 25.33 0.66
N SER A 104 -15.20 24.80 -0.04
CA SER A 104 -15.32 23.51 -0.68
C SER A 104 -15.35 22.38 0.37
N GLU A 105 -16.26 21.43 0.19
CA GLU A 105 -16.31 20.24 1.04
C GLU A 105 -15.41 19.13 0.50
N TRP A 106 -14.96 18.24 1.39
CA TRP A 106 -14.24 17.04 1.00
C TRP A 106 -15.17 16.08 0.27
N GLN A 107 -14.68 15.47 -0.81
CA GLN A 107 -15.46 14.50 -1.58
C GLN A 107 -15.09 13.08 -1.16
N LEU A 108 -16.10 12.22 -1.01
CA LEU A 108 -15.91 10.82 -0.62
C LEU A 108 -15.26 10.03 -1.75
N VAL A 109 -14.16 9.34 -1.45
CA VAL A 109 -13.57 8.30 -2.31
C VAL A 109 -14.21 6.96 -1.99
N ALA A 110 -14.20 6.58 -0.71
CA ALA A 110 -14.70 5.32 -0.21
C ALA A 110 -15.02 5.42 1.29
N GLU A 111 -15.97 4.61 1.72
CA GLU A 111 -16.31 4.39 3.12
C GLU A 111 -16.43 2.88 3.35
N SER A 112 -15.73 2.37 4.36
CA SER A 112 -15.82 0.95 4.74
C SER A 112 -15.75 0.79 6.25
N GLN A 113 -16.49 -0.19 6.74
CA GLN A 113 -16.42 -0.63 8.12
C GLN A 113 -15.67 -1.97 8.19
N GLU A 114 -14.58 -1.99 8.95
CA GLU A 114 -13.69 -3.14 9.10
C GLU A 114 -13.61 -3.57 10.56
N SER A 115 -13.41 -4.88 10.77
CA SER A 115 -13.14 -5.46 12.09
C SER A 115 -11.84 -6.25 12.03
N ARG A 116 -10.90 -5.95 12.92
CA ARG A 116 -9.58 -6.60 13.00
C ARG A 116 -9.29 -7.01 14.44
N SER A 117 -8.75 -8.22 14.62
CA SER A 117 -8.23 -8.66 15.92
C SER A 117 -6.90 -7.96 16.21
N ILE A 118 -6.76 -7.37 17.39
CA ILE A 118 -5.50 -6.75 17.82
C ILE A 118 -4.72 -7.74 18.69
N GLN A 119 -3.44 -7.91 18.37
CA GLN A 119 -2.52 -8.70 19.17
C GLN A 119 -1.47 -7.76 19.74
N CYS A 120 -1.46 -7.61 21.06
CA CYS A 120 -0.54 -6.70 21.73
C CYS A 120 0.22 -7.42 22.84
N ARG A 121 1.46 -7.00 23.04
CA ARG A 121 2.35 -7.54 24.06
C ARG A 121 2.67 -6.43 25.07
N PRO A 122 2.62 -6.73 26.38
CA PRO A 122 2.98 -5.75 27.41
C PRO A 122 4.47 -5.43 27.33
N ILE A 123 4.81 -4.16 27.47
CA ILE A 123 6.18 -3.67 27.57
C ILE A 123 6.51 -3.48 29.04
N PHE A 124 7.64 -4.04 29.48
CA PHE A 124 8.17 -3.86 30.84
C PHE A 124 9.53 -3.17 30.75
N HIS A 125 9.69 -1.93 31.23
CA HIS A 125 11.01 -1.33 31.34
C HIS A 125 11.78 -1.90 32.54
N TYR A 126 13.00 -2.38 32.27
CA TYR A 126 13.92 -2.88 33.29
C TYR A 126 14.58 -1.69 34.02
N GLY A 127 13.98 -1.21 35.11
CA GLY A 127 14.58 -0.14 35.93
C GLY A 127 13.65 0.54 36.94
N THR A 128 12.34 0.37 36.85
CA THR A 128 11.37 0.89 37.83
C THR A 128 11.10 -0.15 38.93
N LYS A 129 10.74 0.33 40.13
CA LYS A 129 10.63 -0.49 41.35
C LYS A 129 9.53 -1.57 41.31
N ASN A 130 8.61 -1.52 40.34
CA ASN A 130 7.51 -2.47 40.17
C ASN A 130 7.70 -3.27 38.88
N LYS A 131 8.25 -4.49 38.99
CA LYS A 131 8.51 -5.38 37.85
C LYS A 131 7.24 -5.98 37.23
N ASP A 132 6.10 -5.83 37.88
CA ASP A 132 4.84 -6.49 37.53
C ASP A 132 3.83 -5.57 36.82
N ILE A 133 4.15 -4.28 36.63
CA ILE A 133 3.28 -3.31 35.98
C ILE A 133 3.87 -2.95 34.61
N PRO A 134 3.14 -3.18 33.50
CA PRO A 134 3.63 -2.78 32.18
C PRO A 134 3.49 -1.27 32.00
N ASP A 135 4.46 -0.65 31.32
CA ASP A 135 4.43 0.78 31.01
C ASP A 135 3.46 1.11 29.86
N GLY A 136 3.12 0.09 29.06
CA GLY A 136 2.18 0.16 27.95
C GLY A 136 2.14 -1.14 27.16
N TYR A 137 1.43 -1.14 26.04
CA TYR A 137 1.34 -2.29 25.15
C TYR A 137 1.91 -1.96 23.76
N THR A 138 2.72 -2.86 23.21
CA THR A 138 3.12 -2.82 21.80
C THR A 138 2.21 -3.75 21.02
N CYS A 139 1.47 -3.21 20.05
CA CYS A 139 0.59 -3.97 19.18
C CYS A 139 1.25 -4.30 17.84
N GLU A 140 0.80 -5.40 17.23
CA GLU A 140 1.21 -5.77 15.88
C GLU A 140 0.58 -4.84 14.82
N PRO A 141 1.30 -4.51 13.74
CA PRO A 141 0.81 -3.64 12.68
C PRO A 141 -0.37 -4.24 11.92
N LEU A 142 -1.38 -3.43 11.62
CA LEU A 142 -2.58 -3.81 10.87
C LEU A 142 -2.55 -3.20 9.47
N ALA A 143 -2.81 -4.01 8.44
CA ALA A 143 -3.03 -3.50 7.10
C ALA A 143 -4.29 -2.61 7.08
N PHE A 144 -4.18 -1.40 6.52
CA PHE A 144 -5.23 -0.39 6.63
C PHE A 144 -5.84 0.02 5.29
N LEU A 145 -5.07 0.59 4.39
CA LEU A 145 -5.55 0.98 3.05
C LEU A 145 -4.49 0.72 1.98
N GLU A 146 -4.94 0.35 0.80
CA GLU A 146 -4.11 0.26 -0.40
C GLU A 146 -4.79 0.99 -1.55
N LEU A 147 -4.15 2.04 -2.03
CA LEU A 147 -4.57 2.81 -3.20
C LEU A 147 -3.62 2.51 -4.35
N SER A 148 -4.15 1.84 -5.38
CA SER A 148 -3.38 1.49 -6.58
C SER A 148 -3.09 2.68 -7.50
N THR A 149 -3.86 3.76 -7.38
CA THR A 149 -3.61 5.01 -8.11
C THR A 149 -3.85 6.23 -7.22
N LEU A 150 -2.88 7.15 -7.17
CA LEU A 150 -3.01 8.42 -6.47
C LEU A 150 -3.37 9.54 -7.46
N LYS A 151 -4.68 9.74 -7.64
CA LYS A 151 -5.23 10.70 -8.60
C LYS A 151 -5.21 12.13 -8.08
N TYR A 152 -5.47 12.30 -6.78
CA TYR A 152 -5.74 13.60 -6.17
C TYR A 152 -4.55 14.07 -5.32
N PRO A 153 -4.34 15.39 -5.19
CA PRO A 153 -3.23 15.93 -4.43
C PRO A 153 -3.41 15.87 -2.92
N HIS A 154 -4.65 15.99 -2.44
CA HIS A 154 -4.97 16.04 -1.02
C HIS A 154 -5.94 14.93 -0.64
N TYR A 155 -5.59 14.19 0.41
CA TYR A 155 -6.39 13.12 0.97
C TYR A 155 -6.59 13.35 2.47
N LEU A 156 -7.79 13.03 2.93
CA LEU A 156 -8.21 13.10 4.33
C LEU A 156 -8.76 11.73 4.73
N ILE A 157 -8.35 11.24 5.89
CA ILE A 157 -8.85 9.98 6.43
C ILE A 157 -9.47 10.25 7.79
N ASN A 158 -10.75 9.87 7.91
CA ASN A 158 -11.49 9.92 9.16
C ASN A 158 -11.75 8.48 9.61
N LEU A 159 -11.25 8.12 10.78
CA LEU A 159 -11.42 6.82 11.40
C LEU A 159 -12.25 6.98 12.66
N GLN A 160 -13.39 6.29 12.72
CA GLN A 160 -14.29 6.31 13.86
C GLN A 160 -14.40 4.90 14.43
N ILE A 161 -14.23 4.76 15.75
CA ILE A 161 -14.39 3.47 16.42
C ILE A 161 -15.89 3.19 16.58
N VAL A 162 -16.30 1.99 16.19
CA VAL A 162 -17.71 1.59 16.27
C VAL A 162 -17.84 0.47 17.28
N ASP A 163 -18.44 0.76 18.42
CA ASP A 163 -18.83 -0.27 19.38
C ASP A 163 -20.12 -0.95 18.92
N LYS A 164 -19.99 -2.13 18.30
CA LYS A 164 -21.12 -3.00 17.96
C LYS A 164 -21.34 -4.00 19.08
N ASN A 165 -22.46 -3.91 19.79
CA ASN A 165 -22.95 -4.93 20.73
C ASN A 165 -21.97 -5.31 21.86
N GLY A 166 -21.02 -4.46 22.24
CA GLY A 166 -19.98 -4.79 23.23
C GLY A 166 -18.81 -5.61 22.68
N LEU A 167 -18.70 -5.79 21.36
CA LEU A 167 -17.56 -6.47 20.72
C LEU A 167 -16.26 -5.67 20.79
N SER A 168 -16.34 -4.36 21.04
CA SER A 168 -15.18 -3.51 21.31
C SER A 168 -14.93 -3.32 22.82
N GLN A 169 -15.56 -4.14 23.66
CA GLN A 169 -15.19 -4.24 25.07
C GLN A 169 -13.79 -4.86 25.17
N ASP A 170 -12.99 -4.36 26.11
CA ASP A 170 -11.65 -4.85 26.41
C ASP A 170 -10.54 -4.55 25.38
N ILE A 171 -10.66 -3.48 24.60
CA ILE A 171 -9.55 -2.96 23.74
C ILE A 171 -8.49 -2.16 24.51
N GLY A 172 -8.56 -2.12 25.85
CA GLY A 172 -7.66 -1.33 26.69
C GLY A 172 -7.87 0.19 26.55
N LYS A 173 -6.97 0.99 27.14
CA LYS A 173 -6.97 2.45 27.00
C LYS A 173 -6.25 2.85 25.71
N LEU A 174 -6.99 2.94 24.61
CA LEU A 174 -6.46 3.39 23.33
C LEU A 174 -6.15 4.88 23.37
N LYS A 175 -4.90 5.24 23.12
CA LYS A 175 -4.44 6.63 23.08
C LYS A 175 -4.56 7.21 21.67
N SER A 176 -3.86 6.59 20.73
CA SER A 176 -3.75 7.07 19.36
C SER A 176 -3.50 5.92 18.39
N PHE A 177 -3.54 6.22 17.10
CA PHE A 177 -3.08 5.34 16.05
C PHE A 177 -1.86 5.97 15.39
N GLU A 178 -0.85 5.17 15.14
CA GLU A 178 0.26 5.52 14.27
C GLU A 178 -0.05 5.03 12.85
N PHE A 179 -0.01 5.94 11.90
CA PHE A 179 -0.19 5.71 10.49
C PHE A 179 1.17 5.63 9.80
N VAL A 180 1.42 4.53 9.10
CA VAL A 180 2.60 4.37 8.26
C VAL A 180 2.16 4.28 6.81
N GLY A 181 2.39 5.37 6.06
CA GLY A 181 2.13 5.45 4.62
C GLY A 181 3.37 5.08 3.83
N ILE A 182 3.28 4.07 2.98
CA ILE A 182 4.36 3.59 2.10
C ILE A 182 3.98 3.95 0.66
N CYS A 183 4.78 4.81 0.05
CA CYS A 183 4.60 5.20 -1.34
C CYS A 183 5.84 4.90 -2.17
N GLN A 184 5.63 4.63 -3.46
CA GLN A 184 6.71 4.58 -4.43
C GLN A 184 7.24 6.00 -4.70
N THR A 185 8.56 6.18 -4.68
CA THR A 185 9.11 7.55 -4.84
C THR A 185 8.97 8.04 -6.27
N GLU A 186 8.63 9.33 -6.43
CA GLU A 186 8.51 9.98 -7.74
C GLU A 186 9.79 9.83 -8.58
N LYS A 187 10.96 10.03 -7.96
CA LYS A 187 12.26 9.90 -8.64
C LYS A 187 12.47 8.48 -9.17
N PHE A 188 12.07 7.48 -8.39
CA PHE A 188 12.18 6.09 -8.82
C PHE A 188 11.19 5.76 -9.94
N THR A 189 9.92 6.19 -9.83
CA THR A 189 8.93 6.02 -10.91
C THR A 189 9.43 6.59 -12.24
N LYS A 190 9.91 7.84 -12.24
CA LYS A 190 10.42 8.49 -13.46
C LYS A 190 11.58 7.73 -14.08
N LEU A 191 12.54 7.32 -13.25
CA LEU A 191 13.69 6.52 -13.71
C LEU A 191 13.24 5.18 -14.29
N TRP A 192 12.34 4.49 -13.59
CA TRP A 192 11.80 3.19 -13.99
C TRP A 192 11.06 3.25 -15.33
N TYR A 193 10.19 4.25 -15.51
CA TYR A 193 9.45 4.44 -16.75
C TYR A 193 10.39 4.80 -17.90
N THR A 194 11.39 5.64 -17.65
CA THR A 194 12.41 5.99 -18.65
C THR A 194 13.20 4.76 -19.08
N LEU A 195 13.63 3.94 -18.12
CA LEU A 195 14.35 2.71 -18.39
C LEU A 195 13.53 1.74 -19.25
N LYS A 196 12.26 1.51 -18.90
CA LYS A 196 11.35 0.67 -19.71
C LYS A 196 11.17 1.22 -21.12
N THR A 197 10.95 2.53 -21.24
CA THR A 197 10.73 3.21 -22.53
C THR A 197 11.97 3.13 -23.43
N MET A 198 13.18 3.21 -22.87
CA MET A 198 14.43 3.05 -23.62
C MET A 198 14.75 1.59 -23.94
N THR A 199 14.43 0.67 -23.04
CA THR A 199 14.72 -0.77 -23.20
C THR A 199 13.78 -1.41 -24.22
N PHE A 200 12.51 -1.01 -24.26
CA PHE A 200 11.51 -1.53 -25.20
C PHE A 200 11.94 -1.52 -26.68
N PRO A 201 12.36 -0.39 -27.28
CA PRO A 201 12.77 -0.36 -28.68
C PRO A 201 14.04 -1.18 -28.93
N ILE A 202 14.95 -1.27 -27.95
CA ILE A 202 16.18 -2.07 -28.07
C ILE A 202 15.84 -3.57 -28.15
N VAL A 203 14.98 -4.05 -27.24
CA VAL A 203 14.53 -5.46 -27.23
C VAL A 203 13.68 -5.76 -28.46
N LEU A 204 12.83 -4.83 -28.89
CA LEU A 204 12.04 -5.00 -30.11
C LEU A 204 12.93 -5.09 -31.36
N ALA A 205 13.95 -4.23 -31.46
CA ALA A 205 14.91 -4.25 -32.55
C ALA A 205 15.71 -5.55 -32.58
N SER A 206 16.17 -6.06 -31.43
CA SER A 206 16.88 -7.33 -31.35
C SER A 206 15.98 -8.52 -31.74
N LEU A 207 14.70 -8.51 -31.34
CA LEU A 207 13.72 -9.53 -31.73
C LEU A 207 13.45 -9.52 -33.24
N ILE A 208 13.27 -8.33 -33.83
CA ILE A 208 13.10 -8.17 -35.28
C ILE A 208 14.35 -8.66 -36.02
N TRP A 209 15.54 -8.28 -35.55
CA TRP A 209 16.80 -8.72 -36.13
C TRP A 209 16.95 -10.25 -36.07
N PHE A 210 16.67 -10.86 -34.92
CA PHE A 210 16.68 -12.31 -34.74
C PHE A 210 15.74 -13.02 -35.72
N CYS A 211 14.50 -12.53 -35.85
CA CYS A 211 13.55 -13.05 -36.83
C CYS A 211 14.05 -12.97 -38.27
N ARG A 212 14.69 -11.85 -38.64
CA ARG A 212 15.26 -11.66 -39.99
C ARG A 212 16.42 -12.62 -40.24
N GLN A 213 17.28 -12.83 -39.25
CA GLN A 213 18.42 -13.74 -39.37
C GLN A 213 17.97 -15.20 -39.49
N MET A 214 16.98 -15.62 -38.69
CA MET A 214 16.42 -16.98 -38.78
C MET A 214 15.78 -17.24 -40.16
N LYS A 215 15.03 -16.28 -40.71
CA LYS A 215 14.44 -16.39 -42.06
C LYS A 215 15.51 -16.51 -43.15
N ARG A 216 16.63 -15.79 -43.03
CA ARG A 216 17.74 -15.85 -43.99
C ARG A 216 18.49 -17.19 -43.92
N ALA A 217 18.63 -17.76 -42.74
CA ALA A 217 19.39 -18.99 -42.55
C ALA A 217 18.69 -20.25 -43.10
N GLN A 218 17.40 -20.18 -43.49
CA GLN A 218 16.56 -21.31 -43.95
C GLN A 218 16.62 -22.57 -43.06
N LYS A 219 17.09 -22.44 -41.81
CA LYS A 219 17.18 -23.55 -40.86
C LYS A 219 15.79 -23.89 -40.33
N THR A 220 15.51 -25.19 -40.17
CA THR A 220 14.36 -25.66 -39.41
C THR A 220 14.45 -25.18 -37.98
N TYR A 221 13.37 -24.58 -37.45
CA TYR A 221 13.33 -24.04 -36.10
C TYR A 221 13.49 -25.15 -35.05
N THR A 222 14.57 -25.07 -34.25
CA THR A 222 14.75 -25.92 -33.08
C THR A 222 13.75 -25.53 -31.98
N ASN A 223 13.47 -26.43 -31.03
CA ASN A 223 12.61 -26.10 -29.88
C ASN A 223 13.20 -24.93 -29.07
N LEU A 224 14.52 -24.89 -28.92
CA LEU A 224 15.24 -23.80 -28.24
C LEU A 224 15.06 -22.45 -28.96
N ASP A 225 15.12 -22.41 -30.30
CA ASP A 225 14.91 -21.18 -31.07
C ASP A 225 13.50 -20.58 -30.87
N LYS A 226 12.49 -21.45 -30.76
CA LYS A 226 11.10 -21.03 -30.47
C LYS A 226 10.97 -20.45 -29.07
N LEU A 227 11.68 -21.02 -28.09
CA LEU A 227 11.69 -20.54 -26.71
C LEU A 227 12.44 -19.21 -26.57
N ILE A 228 13.56 -19.02 -27.27
CA ILE A 228 14.26 -17.72 -27.32
C ILE A 228 13.35 -16.66 -27.92
N PHE A 229 12.62 -16.99 -29.00
CA PHE A 229 11.67 -16.06 -29.60
C PHE A 229 10.54 -15.70 -28.62
N LEU A 230 9.96 -16.69 -27.93
CA LEU A 230 8.92 -16.46 -26.92
C LEU A 230 9.43 -15.62 -25.74
N LEU A 231 10.68 -15.83 -25.30
CA LEU A 231 11.32 -15.05 -24.25
C LEU A 231 11.55 -13.59 -24.67
N GLY A 232 11.98 -13.37 -25.92
CA GLY A 232 12.10 -12.02 -26.48
C GLY A 232 10.74 -11.31 -26.61
N LEU A 233 9.69 -12.05 -26.99
CA LEU A 233 8.32 -11.52 -27.05
C LEU A 233 7.78 -11.16 -25.65
N SER A 234 7.97 -12.02 -24.66
CA SER A 234 7.55 -11.73 -23.27
C SER A 234 8.33 -10.56 -22.67
N ALA A 235 9.63 -10.43 -22.97
CA ALA A 235 10.43 -9.27 -22.59
C ALA A 235 9.94 -7.96 -23.25
N CYS A 236 9.45 -8.01 -24.50
CA CYS A 236 8.82 -6.86 -25.15
C CYS A 236 7.53 -6.44 -24.42
N ILE A 237 6.67 -7.41 -24.10
CA ILE A 237 5.41 -7.17 -23.37
C ILE A 237 5.69 -6.56 -21.98
N LEU A 238 6.70 -7.07 -21.27
CA LEU A 238 7.10 -6.58 -19.95
C LEU A 238 7.58 -5.12 -19.98
N ASN A 239 8.35 -4.76 -21.00
CA ASN A 239 8.93 -3.41 -21.14
C ASN A 239 8.02 -2.43 -21.88
N ALA A 240 6.86 -2.86 -22.38
CA ALA A 240 5.92 -1.98 -23.07
C ALA A 240 5.53 -0.80 -22.15
N PRO A 241 5.65 0.46 -22.62
CA PRO A 241 5.51 1.68 -21.80
C PRO A 241 4.03 2.02 -21.50
N ILE A 242 3.25 1.03 -21.06
CA ILE A 242 1.81 1.13 -20.77
C ILE A 242 1.58 1.92 -19.48
N GLU A 243 2.57 1.96 -18.59
CA GLU A 243 2.47 2.63 -17.29
C GLU A 243 2.37 4.15 -17.42
N TRP A 244 2.81 4.75 -18.53
CA TRP A 244 2.56 6.16 -18.82
C TRP A 244 1.07 6.49 -18.88
N LEU A 245 0.24 5.51 -19.24
CA LEU A 245 -1.21 5.67 -19.27
C LEU A 245 -1.80 5.89 -17.88
N THR A 246 -1.14 5.41 -16.82
CA THR A 246 -1.58 5.59 -15.41
C THR A 246 -1.55 7.05 -14.98
N LEU A 247 -0.66 7.86 -15.57
CA LEU A 247 -0.56 9.30 -15.27
C LEU A 247 -1.70 10.11 -15.90
N VAL A 248 -2.23 9.61 -17.01
CA VAL A 248 -3.28 10.25 -17.81
C VAL A 248 -4.66 9.76 -17.41
N MET A 249 -4.82 8.45 -17.23
CA MET A 249 -6.09 7.79 -16.96
C MET A 249 -6.12 7.17 -15.56
N PRO A 250 -7.14 7.50 -14.75
CA PRO A 250 -7.31 6.92 -13.42
C PRO A 250 -8.00 5.56 -13.52
N PHE A 251 -7.25 4.52 -13.85
CA PHE A 251 -7.76 3.15 -13.89
C PHE A 251 -7.10 2.29 -12.82
N ASN A 252 -7.91 1.72 -11.93
CA ASN A 252 -7.43 0.96 -10.77
C ASN A 252 -6.77 -0.39 -11.13
N GLY A 253 -6.98 -0.91 -12.34
CA GLY A 253 -6.43 -2.22 -12.75
C GLY A 253 -4.99 -2.20 -13.29
N PHE A 254 -4.33 -1.03 -13.35
CA PHE A 254 -2.96 -0.96 -13.90
C PHE A 254 -1.92 -1.72 -13.08
N GLN A 255 -2.06 -1.74 -11.74
CA GLN A 255 -1.16 -2.47 -10.84
C GLN A 255 -1.22 -3.98 -11.13
N ILE A 256 -2.44 -4.54 -11.15
CA ILE A 256 -2.71 -5.95 -11.46
C ILE A 256 -2.15 -6.29 -12.85
N TYR A 257 -2.39 -5.44 -13.84
CA TYR A 257 -1.86 -5.65 -15.19
C TYR A 257 -0.32 -5.67 -15.23
N SER A 258 0.35 -4.83 -14.44
CA SER A 258 1.81 -4.86 -14.32
C SER A 258 2.31 -6.16 -13.70
N GLU A 259 1.65 -6.65 -12.66
CA GLU A 259 2.00 -7.91 -11.99
C GLU A 259 1.81 -9.11 -12.91
N ILE A 260 0.73 -9.15 -13.70
CA ILE A 260 0.46 -10.22 -14.68
C ILE A 260 1.57 -10.27 -15.74
N ARG A 261 2.01 -9.12 -16.28
CA ARG A 261 3.09 -9.07 -17.28
C ARG A 261 4.41 -9.57 -16.70
N GLN A 262 4.73 -9.20 -15.46
CA GLN A 262 5.93 -9.68 -14.77
C GLN A 262 5.86 -11.19 -14.52
N GLY A 263 4.71 -11.69 -14.07
CA GLY A 263 4.46 -13.12 -13.89
C GLY A 263 4.63 -13.89 -15.20
N PHE A 264 4.04 -13.42 -16.29
CA PHE A 264 4.15 -14.04 -17.60
C PHE A 264 5.61 -14.14 -18.08
N PHE A 265 6.40 -13.06 -17.97
CA PHE A 265 7.81 -13.08 -18.30
C PHE A 265 8.59 -14.11 -17.47
N LEU A 266 8.35 -14.15 -16.15
CA LEU A 266 9.01 -15.09 -15.26
C LEU A 266 8.68 -16.54 -15.60
N THR A 267 7.43 -16.85 -15.92
CA THR A 267 7.02 -18.19 -16.35
C THR A 267 7.74 -18.61 -17.63
N VAL A 268 7.78 -17.75 -18.64
CA VAL A 268 8.49 -18.04 -19.90
C VAL A 268 9.99 -18.22 -19.67
N LEU A 269 10.60 -17.39 -18.82
CA LEU A 269 12.01 -17.50 -18.46
C LEU A 269 12.33 -18.82 -17.77
N LEU A 270 11.49 -19.24 -16.83
CA LEU A 270 11.64 -20.53 -16.14
C LEU A 270 11.50 -21.70 -17.13
N THR A 271 10.50 -21.67 -18.02
CA THR A 271 10.35 -22.69 -19.07
C THR A 271 11.57 -22.75 -19.97
N PHE A 272 12.11 -21.60 -20.39
CA PHE A 272 13.34 -21.55 -21.17
C PHE A 272 14.50 -22.24 -20.45
N TRP A 273 14.74 -21.92 -19.17
CA TRP A 273 15.81 -22.54 -18.39
C TRP A 273 15.67 -24.05 -18.24
N LEU A 274 14.45 -24.54 -18.02
CA LEU A 274 14.17 -25.97 -17.89
C LEU A 274 14.49 -26.73 -19.19
N PHE A 275 14.04 -26.21 -20.33
CA PHE A 275 14.32 -26.83 -21.63
C PHE A 275 15.80 -26.74 -22.00
N PHE A 276 16.43 -25.59 -21.74
CA PHE A 276 17.85 -25.38 -21.98
C PHE A 276 18.71 -26.38 -21.19
N ALA A 277 18.46 -26.51 -19.88
CA ALA A 277 19.15 -27.48 -19.05
C ALA A 277 18.89 -28.93 -19.51
N GLY A 278 17.64 -29.24 -19.88
CA GLY A 278 17.25 -30.57 -20.37
C GLY A 278 17.99 -30.98 -21.64
N GLU A 279 18.04 -30.13 -22.66
CA GLU A 279 18.74 -30.44 -23.92
C GLU A 279 20.25 -30.61 -23.69
N HIS A 280 20.88 -29.78 -22.84
CA HIS A 280 22.32 -29.90 -22.56
C HIS A 280 22.69 -31.15 -21.74
N VAL A 281 21.84 -31.58 -20.79
CA VAL A 281 22.07 -32.84 -20.04
C VAL A 281 21.95 -34.06 -20.95
N VAL A 282 20.99 -34.07 -21.87
CA VAL A 282 20.81 -35.17 -22.85
C VAL A 282 22.03 -35.28 -23.76
N VAL A 283 22.55 -34.15 -24.25
CA VAL A 283 23.78 -34.12 -25.06
C VAL A 283 24.98 -34.72 -24.31
N SER A 284 25.20 -34.37 -23.04
CA SER A 284 26.27 -34.97 -22.22
C SER A 284 26.12 -36.49 -22.04
N SER A 285 24.90 -37.00 -21.94
CA SER A 285 24.66 -38.45 -21.80
C SER A 285 24.87 -39.23 -23.09
N SER A 286 24.65 -38.61 -24.26
CA SER A 286 24.84 -39.24 -25.58
C SER A 286 26.30 -39.32 -26.04
N ILE A 287 27.19 -38.51 -25.46
CA ILE A 287 28.64 -38.52 -25.75
C ILE A 287 29.37 -39.63 -24.96
N CYS A 288 28.73 -40.23 -23.97
CA CYS A 288 29.27 -41.31 -23.15
C CYS A 288 28.80 -42.73 -23.56
N ARG A 289 28.38 -42.93 -24.81
CA ARG A 289 28.14 -44.27 -25.40
C ARG A 289 29.03 -44.52 -26.60
#